data_AF-A0A0D7BKU6-F1
#
_entry.id   AF-A0A0D7BKU6-F1
#
_cell.length_a   1.000
_cell.length_b   1.000
_cell.length_c   1.000
_cell.angle_alpha   90.00
_cell.angle_beta   90.00
_cell.angle_gamma   90.00
#
_symmetry.space_group_name_H-M   'P 1'
#
loop_
_entity.id
_entity.type
_entity.pdbx_description
1 polymer ?
#
loop_
_entity_poly.entity_id
_entity_poly.type
_entity_poly.pdbx_seq_one_letter_code
_entity_poly.pdbx_strand_id
1 'polypeptide(L)'
;MKYFAPLALAVGALADVTVIPSDSFNSFGTYWNNFYPWGTDHNGSGRMAASQIKTGSGTLTLVASPTSNPSPPTSSADPHLAIKYASGAVHAKEQITVTDANSYSVYGEFSAPTAVGTWPAFWLTAVSGWPPEVDIGEWKGTAENWYNTFNTSSVVATTRVAWPTDLSFHSLEARLTAAGSDVKIDFYMDDTFKATQYGKGFAGAAMWLIINLQMEGSSGSPGPTGETTYQARNVKVTRSGS
;
A
#
# COMPACT_ATOMS: atom_id res chain seq x y z
N MET A 1 34.67 20.32 -49.60
CA MET A 1 33.39 19.91 -49.00
C MET A 1 33.68 19.49 -47.56
N LYS A 2 33.44 20.36 -46.57
CA LYS A 2 33.72 20.07 -45.16
C LYS A 2 32.51 19.36 -44.57
N TYR A 3 32.69 18.11 -44.16
CA TYR A 3 31.68 17.33 -43.47
C TYR A 3 31.51 17.87 -42.05
N PHE A 4 30.30 18.35 -41.73
CA PHE A 4 29.89 18.63 -40.36
C PHE A 4 29.33 17.34 -39.77
N ALA A 5 29.97 16.81 -38.73
CA ALA A 5 29.39 15.76 -37.89
C ALA A 5 28.34 16.39 -36.95
N PRO A 6 27.14 15.82 -36.81
CA PRO A 6 26.17 16.32 -35.87
C PRO A 6 26.61 15.97 -34.44
N LEU A 7 26.64 16.98 -33.58
CA LEU A 7 26.85 16.82 -32.15
C LEU A 7 25.56 16.23 -31.56
N ALA A 8 25.57 14.95 -31.21
CA ALA A 8 24.47 14.35 -30.47
C ALA A 8 24.48 14.90 -29.03
N LEU A 9 23.46 15.67 -28.68
CA LEU A 9 23.17 16.05 -27.30
C LEU A 9 22.78 14.78 -26.53
N ALA A 10 23.67 14.30 -25.68
CA ALA A 10 23.31 13.31 -24.67
C ALA A 10 22.37 14.00 -23.68
N VAL A 11 21.07 13.71 -23.78
CA VAL A 11 20.10 14.07 -22.73
C VAL A 11 20.46 13.20 -21.53
N GLY A 12 21.08 13.80 -20.51
CA GLY A 12 21.38 13.11 -19.27
C GLY A 12 20.09 12.60 -18.65
N ALA A 13 20.01 11.30 -18.37
CA ALA A 13 18.93 10.75 -17.57
C ALA A 13 18.94 11.46 -16.20
N LEU A 14 17.84 12.13 -15.85
CA LEU A 14 17.67 12.68 -14.52
C LEU A 14 17.70 11.51 -13.52
N ALA A 15 18.52 11.63 -12.49
CA ALA A 15 18.59 10.63 -11.43
C ALA A 15 17.26 10.56 -10.66
N ASP A 16 16.87 9.35 -10.25
CA ASP A 16 15.69 9.14 -9.42
C ASP A 16 15.77 9.94 -8.11
N VAL A 17 14.70 10.66 -7.80
CA VAL A 17 14.51 11.35 -6.52
C VAL A 17 13.93 10.34 -5.53
N THR A 18 14.58 10.20 -4.36
CA THR A 18 14.00 9.42 -3.25
C THR A 18 12.99 10.31 -2.51
N VAL A 19 11.71 9.92 -2.57
CA VAL A 19 10.59 10.62 -1.92
C VAL A 19 10.43 10.12 -0.47
N ILE A 20 10.46 8.80 -0.30
CA ILE A 20 10.47 8.15 1.01
C ILE A 20 11.70 7.24 1.04
N PRO A 21 12.67 7.47 1.94
CA PRO A 21 13.84 6.61 2.06
C PRO A 21 13.48 5.28 2.73
N SER A 22 14.22 4.22 2.42
CA SER A 22 13.96 2.86 2.94
C SER A 22 13.98 2.76 4.47
N ASP A 23 14.70 3.65 5.13
CA ASP A 23 14.80 3.74 6.59
C ASP A 23 13.83 4.75 7.21
N SER A 24 12.80 5.19 6.47
CA SER A 24 11.85 6.23 6.88
C SER A 24 11.16 5.97 8.23
N PHE A 25 11.04 4.73 8.68
CA PHE A 25 10.51 4.40 10.01
C PHE A 25 11.42 4.80 11.18
N ASN A 26 12.73 5.01 10.96
CA ASN A 26 13.63 5.61 11.95
C ASN A 26 13.34 7.10 12.16
N SER A 27 12.71 7.74 11.18
CA SER A 27 12.27 9.14 11.22
C SER A 27 10.78 9.21 10.92
N PHE A 28 9.99 8.38 11.60
CA PHE A 28 8.57 8.14 11.28
C PHE A 28 7.79 9.44 11.06
N GLY A 29 7.85 10.37 12.02
CA GLY A 29 7.12 11.64 11.96
C GLY A 29 7.53 12.58 10.83
N THR A 30 8.64 12.32 10.13
CA THR A 30 9.03 13.09 8.93
C THR A 30 8.24 12.66 7.71
N TYR A 31 7.97 11.36 7.56
CA TYR A 31 7.43 10.79 6.32
C TYR A 31 6.01 10.25 6.46
N TRP A 32 5.58 9.94 7.68
CA TRP A 32 4.36 9.21 7.95
C TRP A 32 3.48 9.95 8.96
N ASN A 33 2.17 9.79 8.79
CA ASN A 33 1.15 10.14 9.76
C ASN A 33 0.54 8.85 10.32
N ASN A 34 0.01 8.94 11.55
CA ASN A 34 -0.83 7.88 12.11
C ASN A 34 -2.19 7.84 11.39
N PHE A 35 -2.79 6.66 11.38
CA PHE A 35 -4.13 6.34 10.91
C PHE A 35 -4.32 6.43 9.39
N TYR A 36 -5.55 6.21 8.94
CA TYR A 36 -5.93 6.51 7.56
C TYR A 36 -6.01 8.04 7.35
N PRO A 37 -5.86 8.53 6.11
CA PRO A 37 -6.00 9.96 5.81
C PRO A 37 -7.35 10.56 6.24
N TRP A 38 -8.39 9.74 6.36
CA TRP A 38 -9.76 10.12 6.77
C TRP A 38 -10.13 9.76 8.22
N GLY A 39 -9.21 9.18 9.00
CA GLY A 39 -9.46 8.87 10.40
C GLY A 39 -9.13 7.44 10.80
N THR A 40 -9.92 6.87 11.70
CA THR A 40 -9.51 5.69 12.50
C THR A 40 -10.18 4.38 12.12
N ASP A 41 -11.02 4.34 11.10
CA ASP A 41 -11.59 3.08 10.62
C ASP A 41 -11.76 3.04 9.10
N HIS A 42 -12.05 1.84 8.63
CA HIS A 42 -12.36 1.48 7.26
C HIS A 42 -13.49 0.44 7.29
N ASN A 43 -13.80 -0.23 6.20
CA ASN A 43 -14.89 -1.23 6.10
C ASN A 43 -14.68 -2.57 6.85
N GLY A 44 -13.75 -2.63 7.82
CA GLY A 44 -13.45 -3.81 8.64
C GLY A 44 -13.83 -3.66 10.11
N SER A 45 -13.45 -4.64 10.91
CA SER A 45 -13.71 -4.72 12.37
C SER A 45 -12.58 -4.18 13.25
N GLY A 46 -11.53 -3.62 12.66
CA GLY A 46 -10.44 -2.94 13.36
C GLY A 46 -10.67 -1.44 13.43
N ARG A 47 -10.46 -0.85 14.61
CA ARG A 47 -10.33 0.60 14.81
C ARG A 47 -8.90 0.96 15.17
N MET A 48 -8.35 1.92 14.44
CA MET A 48 -6.95 2.30 14.50
C MET A 48 -6.66 3.11 15.77
N ALA A 49 -5.61 2.72 16.49
CA ALA A 49 -5.14 3.38 17.70
C ALA A 49 -3.63 3.61 17.61
N ALA A 50 -3.16 4.78 18.04
CA ALA A 50 -1.73 5.12 17.94
C ALA A 50 -0.85 4.18 18.76
N SER A 51 -1.38 3.62 19.86
CA SER A 51 -0.71 2.61 20.68
C SER A 51 -0.44 1.29 19.95
N GLN A 52 -1.12 1.04 18.83
CA GLN A 52 -0.94 -0.14 17.98
C GLN A 52 0.01 0.10 16.80
N ILE A 53 0.63 1.28 16.75
CA ILE A 53 1.63 1.66 15.76
C ILE A 53 2.97 1.73 16.49
N LYS A 54 3.86 0.78 16.20
CA LYS A 54 5.18 0.70 16.82
C LYS A 54 6.25 0.83 15.76
N THR A 55 7.23 1.70 15.99
CA THR A 55 8.42 1.80 15.13
C THR A 55 9.68 1.53 15.94
N GLY A 56 10.63 0.84 15.33
CA GLY A 56 11.93 0.54 15.93
C GLY A 56 12.84 -0.18 14.94
N SER A 57 14.14 0.13 14.98
CA SER A 57 15.16 -0.49 14.11
C SER A 57 14.76 -0.53 12.62
N GLY A 58 14.24 0.59 12.10
CA GLY A 58 13.82 0.71 10.70
C GLY A 58 12.57 -0.10 10.33
N THR A 59 11.85 -0.66 11.30
CA THR A 59 10.66 -1.50 11.07
C THR A 59 9.42 -0.86 11.68
N LEU A 60 8.34 -0.81 10.91
CA LEU A 60 6.98 -0.56 11.38
C LEU A 60 6.34 -1.90 11.80
N THR A 61 5.74 -1.93 12.98
CA THR A 61 4.98 -3.06 13.50
C THR A 61 3.58 -2.57 13.87
N LEU A 62 2.58 -3.08 13.16
CA LEU A 62 1.16 -2.87 13.45
C LEU A 62 0.63 -4.07 14.21
N VAL A 63 -0.08 -3.83 15.30
CA VAL A 63 -0.63 -4.89 16.16
C VAL A 63 -2.15 -4.77 16.22
N ALA A 64 -2.85 -5.87 15.93
CA ALA A 64 -4.28 -5.99 16.17
C ALA A 64 -4.51 -6.79 17.45
N SER A 65 -5.18 -6.19 18.42
CA SER A 65 -5.57 -6.84 19.68
C SER A 65 -7.10 -6.92 19.75
N PRO A 66 -7.70 -8.10 20.01
CA PRO A 66 -9.14 -8.23 20.22
C PRO A 66 -9.63 -7.33 21.36
N THR A 67 -10.83 -6.77 21.20
CA THR A 67 -11.51 -6.02 22.26
C THR A 67 -12.44 -6.93 23.04
N SER A 68 -12.68 -6.61 24.30
CA SER A 68 -13.57 -7.38 25.20
C SER A 68 -14.97 -6.78 25.32
N ASN A 69 -15.36 -5.86 24.43
CA ASN A 69 -16.64 -5.16 24.52
C ASN A 69 -17.78 -6.09 24.03
N PRO A 70 -18.77 -6.46 24.88
CA PRO A 70 -19.89 -7.30 24.46
C PRO A 70 -20.85 -6.62 23.47
N SER A 71 -20.83 -5.28 23.40
CA SER A 71 -21.60 -4.48 22.45
C SER A 71 -20.67 -3.47 21.76
N PRO A 72 -19.81 -3.94 20.85
CA PRO A 72 -18.82 -3.09 20.20
C PRO A 72 -19.49 -2.00 19.35
N PRO A 73 -18.91 -0.79 19.29
CA PRO A 73 -19.33 0.20 18.29
C PRO A 73 -19.09 -0.34 16.88
N THR A 74 -19.70 0.26 15.87
CA THR A 74 -19.48 -0.10 14.46
C THR A 74 -18.48 0.83 13.77
N SER A 75 -17.92 0.38 12.66
CA SER A 75 -17.16 1.22 11.73
C SER A 75 -18.03 2.33 11.15
N SER A 76 -17.41 3.48 10.86
CA SER A 76 -18.07 4.58 10.15
C SER A 76 -18.28 4.32 8.65
N ALA A 77 -17.62 3.31 8.07
CA ALA A 77 -17.72 2.95 6.66
C ALA A 77 -18.62 1.73 6.43
N ASP A 78 -19.34 1.70 5.30
CA ASP A 78 -20.11 0.54 4.85
C ASP A 78 -19.23 -0.73 4.79
N PRO A 79 -19.72 -1.89 5.24
CA PRO A 79 -21.09 -2.19 5.69
C PRO A 79 -21.29 -2.00 7.22
N HIS A 80 -20.54 -1.09 7.85
CA HIS A 80 -20.61 -0.75 9.27
C HIS A 80 -20.36 -1.94 10.21
N LEU A 81 -19.29 -2.70 9.96
CA LEU A 81 -18.94 -3.84 10.80
C LEU A 81 -18.64 -3.46 12.25
N ALA A 82 -19.01 -4.33 13.17
CA ALA A 82 -18.69 -4.22 14.59
C ALA A 82 -17.17 -4.16 14.81
N ILE A 83 -16.70 -3.22 15.63
CA ILE A 83 -15.29 -3.01 16.00
C ILE A 83 -14.89 -4.00 17.09
N LYS A 84 -14.30 -5.11 16.68
CA LYS A 84 -13.85 -6.20 17.54
C LYS A 84 -12.35 -6.14 17.83
N TYR A 85 -11.61 -5.23 17.19
CA TYR A 85 -10.16 -5.11 17.34
C TYR A 85 -9.72 -3.65 17.48
N ALA A 86 -8.76 -3.41 18.37
CA ALA A 86 -7.90 -2.23 18.28
C ALA A 86 -6.73 -2.59 17.36
N SER A 87 -6.47 -1.79 16.33
CA SER A 87 -5.43 -2.07 15.34
C SER A 87 -4.63 -0.82 14.95
N GLY A 88 -3.79 -0.90 13.92
CA GLY A 88 -2.95 0.19 13.44
C GLY A 88 -3.05 0.43 11.93
N ALA A 89 -2.90 1.69 11.54
CA ALA A 89 -2.74 2.15 10.17
C ALA A 89 -1.81 3.37 10.16
N VAL A 90 -1.09 3.57 9.06
CA VAL A 90 -0.28 4.76 8.79
C VAL A 90 -0.44 5.15 7.33
N HIS A 91 -0.24 6.43 7.02
CA HIS A 91 -0.19 6.91 5.64
C HIS A 91 0.99 7.85 5.43
N ALA A 92 1.53 7.86 4.21
CA ALA A 92 2.60 8.77 3.83
C ALA A 92 2.09 10.21 3.80
N LYS A 93 2.95 11.15 4.20
CA LYS A 93 2.70 12.59 4.07
C LYS A 93 2.76 13.07 2.62
N GLU A 94 3.68 12.48 1.85
CA GLU A 94 3.81 12.73 0.43
C GLU A 94 2.74 11.95 -0.34
N GLN A 95 2.20 12.58 -1.37
CA GLN A 95 1.23 11.98 -2.30
C GLN A 95 1.94 11.53 -3.57
N ILE A 96 1.42 10.47 -4.19
CA ILE A 96 1.93 9.95 -5.46
C ILE A 96 1.00 10.45 -6.57
N THR A 97 1.56 11.21 -7.50
CA THR A 97 0.85 11.71 -8.69
C THR A 97 1.65 11.40 -9.94
N VAL A 98 1.22 10.37 -10.66
CA VAL A 98 1.86 9.92 -11.91
C VAL A 98 1.42 10.82 -13.05
N THR A 99 2.35 11.31 -13.85
CA THR A 99 2.08 12.12 -15.05
C THR A 99 2.96 11.65 -16.21
N ASP A 100 2.72 12.15 -17.43
CA ASP A 100 3.60 11.85 -18.57
C ASP A 100 5.06 12.31 -18.37
N ALA A 101 5.31 13.17 -17.38
CA ALA A 101 6.63 13.69 -17.08
C ALA A 101 7.37 12.88 -16.00
N ASN A 102 6.68 11.95 -15.31
CA ASN A 102 7.29 11.20 -14.21
C ASN A 102 6.78 9.75 -14.08
N SER A 103 7.52 8.96 -13.30
CA SER A 103 7.10 7.63 -12.90
C SER A 103 7.49 7.38 -11.45
N TYR A 104 6.83 6.43 -10.81
CA TYR A 104 7.11 6.07 -9.42
C TYR A 104 7.43 4.59 -9.28
N SER A 105 8.36 4.26 -8.39
CA SER A 105 8.48 2.94 -7.80
C SER A 105 8.09 3.02 -6.33
N VAL A 106 7.21 2.12 -5.92
CA VAL A 106 6.71 1.99 -4.55
C VAL A 106 7.07 0.58 -4.07
N TYR A 107 8.01 0.49 -3.15
CA TYR A 107 8.62 -0.75 -2.68
C TYR A 107 8.47 -0.90 -1.17
N GLY A 108 8.38 -2.14 -0.69
CA GLY A 108 8.56 -2.47 0.72
C GLY A 108 8.80 -3.96 0.96
N GLU A 109 9.24 -4.30 2.16
CA GLU A 109 9.35 -5.68 2.64
C GLU A 109 8.34 -5.92 3.77
N PHE A 110 7.63 -7.03 3.68
CA PHE A 110 6.46 -7.29 4.51
C PHE A 110 6.52 -8.67 5.17
N SER A 111 6.15 -8.71 6.45
CA SER A 111 5.81 -9.93 7.18
C SER A 111 4.32 -9.84 7.51
N ALA A 112 3.49 -10.46 6.67
CA ALA A 112 2.03 -10.30 6.68
C ALA A 112 1.32 -11.57 7.17
N PRO A 113 0.40 -11.45 8.14
CA PRO A 113 -0.44 -12.56 8.58
C PRO A 113 -1.49 -12.90 7.51
N THR A 114 -1.82 -14.19 7.42
CA THR A 114 -2.76 -14.73 6.41
C THR A 114 -3.86 -15.60 7.03
N ALA A 115 -4.02 -15.57 8.35
CA ALA A 115 -5.07 -16.31 9.04
C ALA A 115 -6.44 -15.70 8.71
N VAL A 116 -7.49 -16.51 8.71
CA VAL A 116 -8.87 -16.02 8.48
C VAL A 116 -9.16 -14.81 9.38
N GLY A 117 -9.74 -13.77 8.80
CA GLY A 117 -10.05 -12.52 9.48
C GLY A 117 -8.87 -11.55 9.67
N THR A 118 -7.67 -11.85 9.16
CA THR A 118 -6.58 -10.86 9.08
C THR A 118 -6.60 -10.17 7.72
N TRP A 119 -6.59 -8.84 7.71
CA TRP A 119 -6.61 -8.02 6.50
C TRP A 119 -5.51 -6.94 6.49
N PRO A 120 -4.22 -7.32 6.50
CA PRO A 120 -3.14 -6.38 6.24
C PRO A 120 -3.20 -5.85 4.80
N ALA A 121 -2.72 -4.62 4.59
CA ALA A 121 -2.62 -4.02 3.26
C ALA A 121 -1.47 -3.01 3.14
N PHE A 122 -0.96 -2.86 1.93
CA PHE A 122 -0.03 -1.86 1.42
C PHE A 122 -0.54 -1.37 0.07
N TRP A 123 -1.05 -0.15 0.02
CA TRP A 123 -1.93 0.25 -1.07
C TRP A 123 -1.94 1.75 -1.32
N LEU A 124 -2.40 2.11 -2.51
CA LEU A 124 -2.60 3.46 -2.99
C LEU A 124 -4.09 3.73 -3.14
N THR A 125 -4.56 4.91 -2.73
CA THR A 125 -5.95 5.31 -2.97
C THR A 125 -6.06 6.81 -3.19
N ALA A 126 -7.11 7.22 -3.89
CA ALA A 126 -7.37 8.60 -4.27
C ALA A 126 -7.30 9.57 -3.08
N VAL A 127 -6.69 10.72 -3.28
CA VAL A 127 -6.76 11.85 -2.34
C VAL A 127 -8.14 12.50 -2.38
N SER A 128 -8.78 12.50 -3.55
CA SER A 128 -10.11 13.05 -3.78
C SER A 128 -10.91 12.15 -4.71
N GLY A 129 -12.16 11.88 -4.34
CA GLY A 129 -13.00 10.91 -5.02
C GLY A 129 -12.56 9.48 -4.75
N TRP A 130 -13.07 8.56 -5.55
CA TRP A 130 -12.62 7.18 -5.64
C TRP A 130 -13.27 6.56 -6.89
N PRO A 131 -12.55 5.79 -7.72
CA PRO A 131 -11.09 5.56 -7.75
C PRO A 131 -10.27 6.83 -8.07
N PRO A 132 -8.91 6.79 -8.11
CA PRO A 132 -8.01 5.62 -8.19
C PRO A 132 -7.83 4.78 -6.92
N GLU A 133 -7.55 3.48 -7.08
CA GLU A 133 -7.03 2.59 -6.02
C GLU A 133 -6.19 1.44 -6.60
N VAL A 134 -5.04 1.18 -5.95
CA VAL A 134 -4.08 0.13 -6.30
C VAL A 134 -3.63 -0.59 -5.03
N ASP A 135 -3.94 -1.88 -4.91
CA ASP A 135 -3.40 -2.73 -3.86
C ASP A 135 -2.09 -3.34 -4.32
N ILE A 136 -0.98 -2.94 -3.70
CA ILE A 136 0.36 -3.50 -3.96
C ILE A 136 0.56 -4.75 -3.13
N GLY A 137 0.07 -4.73 -1.89
CA GLY A 137 -0.13 -5.92 -1.08
C GLY A 137 -1.47 -5.88 -0.38
N GLU A 138 -2.23 -6.97 -0.47
CA GLU A 138 -3.48 -7.14 0.24
C GLU A 138 -3.68 -8.63 0.52
N TRP A 139 -3.86 -8.98 1.80
CA TRP A 139 -4.07 -10.35 2.22
C TRP A 139 -5.44 -10.48 2.85
N LYS A 140 -6.24 -11.43 2.36
CA LYS A 140 -7.65 -11.59 2.76
C LYS A 140 -7.88 -12.93 3.44
N GLY A 141 -7.21 -13.13 4.57
CA GLY A 141 -7.35 -14.34 5.38
C GLY A 141 -7.02 -15.66 4.67
N THR A 142 -6.17 -15.59 3.65
CA THR A 142 -5.67 -16.71 2.85
C THR A 142 -4.20 -16.50 2.53
N ALA A 143 -3.47 -17.58 2.23
CA ALA A 143 -2.03 -17.57 1.91
C ALA A 143 -1.74 -17.03 0.50
N GLU A 144 -2.34 -15.89 0.17
CA GLU A 144 -2.23 -15.21 -1.12
C GLU A 144 -2.05 -13.71 -0.88
N ASN A 145 -1.12 -13.10 -1.61
CA ASN A 145 -1.10 -11.67 -1.82
C ASN A 145 -1.95 -11.33 -3.06
N TRP A 146 -2.77 -10.29 -2.94
CA TRP A 146 -3.63 -9.81 -4.01
C TRP A 146 -3.09 -8.48 -4.54
N TYR A 147 -2.75 -8.45 -5.82
CA TYR A 147 -2.54 -7.21 -6.56
C TYR A 147 -3.86 -6.80 -7.19
N ASN A 148 -4.44 -5.69 -6.75
CA ASN A 148 -5.66 -5.16 -7.33
C ASN A 148 -5.43 -3.78 -7.95
N THR A 149 -6.14 -3.50 -9.03
CA THR A 149 -6.33 -2.14 -9.55
C THR A 149 -7.82 -1.92 -9.76
N PHE A 150 -8.42 -1.01 -9.00
CA PHE A 150 -9.84 -0.71 -9.06
C PHE A 150 -10.10 0.44 -10.01
N ASN A 151 -10.75 0.16 -11.14
CA ASN A 151 -11.24 1.19 -12.06
C ASN A 151 -12.68 1.62 -11.73
N THR A 152 -13.44 0.76 -11.05
CA THR A 152 -14.68 1.04 -10.33
C THR A 152 -14.86 -0.02 -9.23
N SER A 153 -15.97 0.02 -8.47
CA SER A 153 -16.34 -1.04 -7.52
C SER A 153 -16.60 -2.42 -8.15
N SER A 154 -16.82 -2.48 -9.47
CA SER A 154 -17.12 -3.72 -10.20
C SER A 154 -16.12 -4.03 -11.32
N VAL A 155 -15.24 -3.09 -11.66
CA VAL A 155 -14.20 -3.27 -12.67
C VAL A 155 -12.85 -3.26 -11.96
N VAL A 156 -12.39 -4.46 -11.62
CA VAL A 156 -11.15 -4.68 -10.86
C VAL A 156 -10.28 -5.65 -11.65
N ALA A 157 -9.03 -5.27 -11.88
CA ALA A 157 -8.01 -6.21 -12.31
C ALA A 157 -7.38 -6.83 -11.06
N THR A 158 -7.36 -8.16 -10.97
CA THR A 158 -6.79 -8.88 -9.82
C THR A 158 -5.78 -9.89 -10.30
N THR A 159 -4.61 -9.94 -9.66
CA THR A 159 -3.66 -11.05 -9.76
C THR A 159 -3.35 -11.54 -8.36
N ARG A 160 -3.48 -12.84 -8.14
CA ARG A 160 -3.16 -13.47 -6.86
C ARG A 160 -1.86 -14.24 -6.98
N VAL A 161 -1.00 -14.08 -5.98
CA VAL A 161 0.27 -14.81 -5.90
C VAL A 161 0.37 -15.47 -4.53
N ALA A 162 0.93 -16.68 -4.49
CA ALA A 162 1.13 -17.39 -3.24
C ALA A 162 1.99 -16.56 -2.27
N TRP A 163 1.59 -16.51 -1.00
CA TRP A 163 2.29 -15.80 0.05
C TRP A 163 2.71 -16.75 1.17
N PRO A 164 3.98 -16.77 1.59
CA PRO A 164 4.45 -17.64 2.67
C PRO A 164 3.76 -17.36 4.01
N THR A 165 3.42 -18.42 4.73
CA THR A 165 2.71 -18.32 6.02
C THR A 165 3.67 -18.36 7.23
N ASP A 166 4.98 -18.36 6.98
CA ASP A 166 6.02 -18.47 8.01
C ASP A 166 6.41 -17.11 8.62
N LEU A 167 5.75 -16.03 8.17
CA LEU A 167 6.00 -14.65 8.58
C LEU A 167 7.43 -14.16 8.26
N SER A 168 8.14 -14.83 7.34
CA SER A 168 9.36 -14.28 6.78
C SER A 168 9.05 -13.03 5.95
N PHE A 169 10.05 -12.13 5.84
CA PHE A 169 9.89 -10.91 5.06
C PHE A 169 10.05 -11.21 3.56
N HIS A 170 9.08 -10.76 2.77
CA HIS A 170 9.09 -10.81 1.31
C HIS A 170 8.89 -9.40 0.74
N SER A 171 9.49 -9.12 -0.42
CA SER A 171 9.37 -7.80 -1.03
C SER A 171 8.18 -7.72 -1.96
N LEU A 172 7.53 -6.55 -2.00
CA LEU A 172 6.53 -6.19 -2.99
C LEU A 172 6.91 -4.84 -3.60
N GLU A 173 6.76 -4.73 -4.92
CA GLU A 173 6.99 -3.47 -5.65
C GLU A 173 5.85 -3.23 -6.64
N ALA A 174 5.42 -1.97 -6.73
CA ALA A 174 4.65 -1.48 -7.87
C ALA A 174 5.43 -0.37 -8.59
N ARG A 175 5.60 -0.51 -9.90
CA ARG A 175 6.15 0.53 -10.78
C ARG A 175 5.01 1.15 -11.57
N LEU A 176 4.79 2.44 -11.36
CA LEU A 176 3.70 3.21 -11.95
C LEU A 176 4.25 4.14 -13.02
N THR A 177 3.74 4.03 -14.24
CA THR A 177 4.13 4.87 -15.38
C THR A 177 2.89 5.33 -16.13
N ALA A 178 2.85 6.60 -16.54
CA ALA A 178 1.74 7.11 -17.35
C ALA A 178 1.65 6.35 -18.69
N ALA A 179 0.41 6.12 -19.12
CA ALA A 179 0.05 5.51 -20.38
C ALA A 179 -1.11 6.31 -21.00
N GLY A 180 -0.82 7.57 -21.35
CA GLY A 180 -1.86 8.55 -21.72
C GLY A 180 -2.62 9.01 -20.47
N SER A 181 -3.96 8.95 -20.50
CA SER A 181 -4.78 9.27 -19.32
C SER A 181 -4.72 8.21 -18.20
N ASP A 182 -4.17 7.04 -18.52
CA ASP A 182 -4.14 5.88 -17.63
C ASP A 182 -2.76 5.73 -16.99
N VAL A 183 -2.66 4.86 -15.99
CA VAL A 183 -1.38 4.47 -15.38
C VAL A 183 -1.18 2.98 -15.59
N LYS A 184 -0.07 2.62 -16.23
CA LYS A 184 0.43 1.24 -16.26
C LYS A 184 1.10 0.94 -14.92
N ILE A 185 0.76 -0.20 -14.34
CA ILE A 185 1.27 -0.65 -13.05
C ILE A 185 1.89 -2.04 -13.23
N ASP A 186 3.21 -2.13 -13.09
CA ASP A 186 3.92 -3.41 -13.09
C ASP A 186 4.20 -3.85 -11.64
N PHE A 187 3.72 -5.02 -11.28
CA PHE A 187 3.84 -5.60 -9.94
C PHE A 187 4.94 -6.65 -9.86
N TYR A 188 5.67 -6.64 -8.75
CA TYR A 188 6.74 -7.58 -8.46
C TYR A 188 6.57 -8.14 -7.04
N MET A 189 7.02 -9.38 -6.85
CA MET A 189 7.27 -9.97 -5.54
C MET A 189 8.64 -10.64 -5.57
N ASP A 190 9.48 -10.37 -4.57
CA ASP A 190 10.86 -10.86 -4.48
C ASP A 190 11.63 -10.63 -5.80
N ASP A 191 11.59 -9.38 -6.25
CA ASP A 191 12.18 -8.88 -7.51
C ASP A 191 11.70 -9.58 -8.79
N THR A 192 10.69 -10.44 -8.68
CA THR A 192 10.12 -11.21 -9.80
C THR A 192 8.83 -10.57 -10.28
N PHE A 193 8.78 -10.20 -11.56
CA PHE A 193 7.57 -9.68 -12.21
C PHE A 193 6.40 -10.65 -12.07
N LYS A 194 5.23 -10.15 -11.70
CA LYS A 194 4.00 -10.93 -11.50
C LYS A 194 2.89 -10.55 -12.47
N ALA A 195 2.68 -9.25 -12.69
CA ALA A 195 1.60 -8.78 -13.55
C ALA A 195 1.80 -7.33 -14.01
N THR A 196 1.18 -7.01 -15.14
CA THR A 196 0.88 -5.63 -15.53
C THR A 196 -0.62 -5.40 -15.40
N GLN A 197 -1.02 -4.31 -14.76
CA GLN A 197 -2.41 -3.85 -14.71
C GLN A 197 -2.49 -2.37 -15.16
N TYR A 198 -3.71 -1.88 -15.41
CA TYR A 198 -3.94 -0.52 -15.89
C TYR A 198 -5.01 0.18 -15.03
N GLY A 199 -4.61 1.28 -14.41
CA GLY A 199 -5.49 2.22 -13.73
C GLY A 199 -6.04 3.24 -14.72
N LYS A 200 -7.31 3.10 -15.07
CA LYS A 200 -8.01 3.92 -16.06
C LYS A 200 -8.28 5.32 -15.49
N GLY A 201 -7.75 6.34 -16.16
CA GLY A 201 -7.90 7.74 -15.72
C GLY A 201 -7.06 8.11 -14.49
N PHE A 202 -6.05 7.31 -14.13
CA PHE A 202 -5.24 7.54 -12.93
C PHE A 202 -4.17 8.61 -13.14
N ALA A 203 -3.81 8.93 -14.40
CA ALA A 203 -2.77 9.93 -14.66
C ALA A 203 -3.24 11.31 -14.20
N GLY A 204 -2.39 12.01 -13.44
CA GLY A 204 -2.69 13.29 -12.82
C GLY A 204 -3.53 13.22 -11.54
N ALA A 205 -4.08 12.05 -11.18
CA ALA A 205 -4.78 11.87 -9.91
C ALA A 205 -3.77 11.63 -8.78
N ALA A 206 -3.88 12.41 -7.72
CA ALA A 206 -3.05 12.24 -6.52
C ALA A 206 -3.56 11.06 -5.68
N MET A 207 -2.65 10.23 -5.18
CA MET A 207 -2.94 9.08 -4.34
C MET A 207 -2.18 9.13 -3.02
N TRP A 208 -2.83 8.74 -1.94
CA TRP A 208 -2.22 8.42 -0.65
C TRP A 208 -1.56 7.05 -0.70
N LEU A 209 -0.40 6.89 -0.05
CA LEU A 209 0.19 5.58 0.27
C LEU A 209 -0.17 5.18 1.69
N ILE A 210 -0.73 3.98 1.88
CA ILE A 210 -1.25 3.51 3.17
C ILE A 210 -0.66 2.13 3.50
N ILE A 211 -0.32 1.92 4.78
CA ILE A 211 -0.02 0.61 5.37
C ILE A 211 -0.97 0.42 6.54
N ASN A 212 -1.75 -0.65 6.56
CA ASN A 212 -2.65 -0.94 7.67
C ASN A 212 -2.74 -2.43 7.99
N LEU A 213 -3.19 -2.72 9.21
CA LEU A 213 -3.67 -4.03 9.63
C LEU A 213 -5.17 -3.92 9.89
N GLN A 214 -6.01 -4.15 8.89
CA GLN A 214 -7.45 -4.26 9.09
C GLN A 214 -7.79 -5.69 9.53
N MET A 215 -8.98 -5.89 10.10
CA MET A 215 -9.45 -7.19 10.58
C MET A 215 -10.86 -7.47 10.04
N GLU A 216 -11.16 -8.73 9.78
CA GLU A 216 -12.41 -9.24 9.22
C GLU A 216 -12.82 -8.55 7.90
N GLY A 217 -14.11 -8.35 7.65
CA GLY A 217 -14.61 -7.83 6.36
C GLY A 217 -14.29 -8.78 5.22
N SER A 218 -13.59 -8.28 4.20
CA SER A 218 -13.22 -9.10 3.03
C SER A 218 -12.28 -10.26 3.36
N SER A 219 -11.66 -10.27 4.54
CA SER A 219 -10.82 -11.38 5.02
C SER A 219 -11.60 -12.50 5.73
N GLY A 220 -12.93 -12.37 5.82
CA GLY A 220 -13.80 -13.35 6.48
C GLY A 220 -13.89 -13.19 7.99
N SER A 221 -14.66 -14.06 8.63
CA SER A 221 -14.84 -14.10 10.09
C SER A 221 -15.11 -15.54 10.56
N PRO A 222 -14.82 -15.90 11.82
CA PRO A 222 -14.22 -15.06 12.86
C PRO A 222 -12.73 -14.79 12.61
N GLY A 223 -12.25 -13.62 13.05
CA GLY A 223 -10.81 -13.34 13.12
C GLY A 223 -10.10 -13.97 14.32
N PRO A 224 -8.76 -13.79 14.44
CA PRO A 224 -7.97 -14.38 15.51
C PRO A 224 -8.35 -13.90 16.92
N THR A 225 -8.29 -14.78 17.91
CA THR A 225 -8.61 -14.44 19.32
C THR A 225 -7.43 -13.91 20.12
N GLY A 226 -6.24 -13.86 19.51
CA GLY A 226 -5.01 -13.35 20.12
C GLY A 226 -4.45 -12.16 19.34
N GLU A 227 -3.36 -11.58 19.85
CA GLU A 227 -2.67 -10.51 19.14
C GLU A 227 -2.16 -11.00 17.78
N THR A 228 -2.40 -10.19 16.75
CA THR A 228 -1.92 -10.42 15.39
C THR A 228 -1.00 -9.28 15.01
N THR A 229 0.14 -9.60 14.38
CA THR A 229 1.13 -8.60 14.00
C THR A 229 1.32 -8.57 12.49
N TYR A 230 1.46 -7.37 11.94
CA TYR A 230 1.88 -7.11 10.57
C TYR A 230 3.09 -6.17 10.60
N GLN A 231 4.17 -6.53 9.92
CA GLN A 231 5.39 -5.72 9.90
C GLN A 231 5.75 -5.27 8.49
N ALA A 232 6.27 -4.06 8.40
CA ALA A 232 6.82 -3.48 7.19
C ALA A 232 8.20 -2.89 7.47
N ARG A 233 9.15 -3.08 6.56
CA ARG A 233 10.48 -2.45 6.61
C ARG A 233 10.96 -2.12 5.22
N ASN A 234 12.04 -1.36 5.12
CA ASN A 234 12.66 -0.97 3.85
C ASN A 234 11.67 -0.30 2.87
N VAL A 235 10.60 0.33 3.37
CA VAL A 235 9.58 0.96 2.52
C VAL A 235 10.19 2.19 1.86
N LYS A 236 10.24 2.18 0.54
CA LYS A 236 10.91 3.18 -0.28
C LYS A 236 10.01 3.62 -1.41
N VAL A 237 10.00 4.94 -1.66
CA VAL A 237 9.35 5.53 -2.83
C VAL A 237 10.38 6.33 -3.59
N THR A 238 10.55 6.01 -4.87
CA THR A 238 11.35 6.83 -5.79
C THR A 238 10.48 7.41 -6.89
N ARG A 239 10.86 8.58 -7.37
CA ARG A 239 10.27 9.24 -8.53
C ARG A 239 11.35 9.51 -9.56
N SER A 240 11.13 9.09 -10.79
CA SER A 240 11.97 9.46 -11.92
C SER A 240 11.25 10.50 -12.79
N GLY A 241 12.01 11.31 -13.54
CA GLY A 241 11.46 12.39 -14.35
C GLY A 241 11.14 13.68 -13.56
N SER A 242 10.70 14.71 -14.28
CA SER A 242 10.45 16.07 -13.77
C SER A 242 9.24 16.72 -14.42
#